data_AF-A0A4Q7U5X5-F1
#
_entry.id   AF-A0A4Q7U5X5-F1
#
_cell.length_a   1.000
_cell.length_b   1.000
_cell.length_c   1.000
_cell.angle_alpha   90.00
_cell.angle_beta   90.00
_cell.angle_gamma   90.00
#
_symmetry.space_group_name_H-M   'P 1'
#
loop_
_entity.id
_entity.type
_entity.pdbx_description
1 polymer ?
#
loop_
_entity_poly.entity_id
_entity_poly.type
_entity_poly.pdbx_seq_one_letter_code
_entity_poly.pdbx_strand_id
1 'polypeptide(L)'
;MNTTHRGLAAAALVGALSLAGLTGCAASGPSEQENAAAACTALADYDATLTAAAADLSEATTVGELRDIRETVAAAHEAADEALGAVADDRAEALQGAWSTFSEQLQSVDDDASLADARDSLVEDARALAGARETAESGLNCG
;
A
#
# COMPACT_ATOMS: atom_id res chain seq x y z
N MET A 1 16.55 1.87 -51.62
CA MET A 1 16.58 0.88 -50.53
C MET A 1 17.26 1.58 -49.35
N ASN A 2 16.46 2.19 -48.49
CA ASN A 2 16.29 1.80 -47.07
C ASN A 2 17.65 1.56 -46.40
N THR A 3 18.08 2.36 -45.43
CA THR A 3 17.40 2.49 -44.14
C THR A 3 17.74 3.82 -43.46
N THR A 4 16.70 4.59 -43.14
CA THR A 4 16.75 5.68 -42.18
C THR A 4 16.94 5.09 -40.78
N HIS A 5 18.09 5.36 -40.16
CA HIS A 5 18.32 5.12 -38.74
C HIS A 5 17.38 6.01 -37.93
N ARG A 6 16.24 5.45 -37.52
CA ARG A 6 15.31 6.09 -36.59
C ARG A 6 15.55 5.57 -35.19
N GLY A 7 16.06 6.47 -34.33
CA GLY A 7 15.63 6.56 -32.94
C GLY A 7 16.34 5.67 -31.92
N LEU A 8 17.58 6.02 -31.57
CA LEU A 8 18.01 5.93 -30.18
C LEU A 8 17.49 7.20 -29.48
N ALA A 9 16.28 7.13 -28.92
CA ALA A 9 15.80 8.13 -27.97
C ALA A 9 16.03 7.58 -26.57
N ALA A 10 17.12 8.04 -25.98
CA ALA A 10 17.51 7.78 -24.61
C ALA A 10 16.42 8.26 -23.62
N ALA A 11 16.34 7.53 -22.52
CA ALA A 11 15.51 7.80 -21.35
C ALA A 11 15.50 9.27 -20.92
N ALA A 12 14.30 9.77 -20.62
CA ALA A 12 14.12 10.94 -19.77
C ALA A 12 13.10 10.58 -18.67
N LEU A 13 13.61 9.96 -17.60
CA LEU A 13 12.95 9.95 -16.31
C LEU A 13 12.87 11.41 -15.82
N VAL A 14 11.72 12.04 -16.05
CA VAL A 14 11.41 13.32 -15.41
C VAL A 14 10.70 12.99 -14.10
N GLY A 15 11.50 12.74 -13.07
CA GLY A 15 11.05 12.79 -11.69
C GLY A 15 10.87 14.25 -11.28
N ALA A 16 9.63 14.66 -11.02
CA ALA A 16 9.31 15.87 -10.28
C ALA A 16 7.82 15.87 -9.89
N LEU A 17 7.47 15.22 -8.78
CA LEU A 17 6.30 15.62 -7.99
C LEU A 17 6.79 16.10 -6.63
N SER A 18 7.15 17.38 -6.56
CA SER A 18 7.44 18.08 -5.32
C SER A 18 6.14 18.56 -4.69
N LEU A 19 5.72 17.93 -3.59
CA LEU A 19 4.69 18.45 -2.70
C LEU A 19 5.34 19.27 -1.60
N ALA A 20 5.18 20.58 -1.69
CA ALA A 20 5.45 21.51 -0.60
C ALA A 20 4.16 21.69 0.21
N GLY A 21 4.18 21.36 1.51
CA GLY A 21 3.07 21.61 2.41
C GLY A 21 3.31 21.19 3.86
N LEU A 22 3.77 22.14 4.66
CA LEU A 22 3.61 22.29 6.12
C LEU A 22 4.41 21.37 7.08
N THR A 23 5.35 22.06 7.73
CA THR A 23 6.12 21.77 8.95
C THR A 23 5.41 20.96 10.05
N GLY A 24 6.03 19.86 10.51
CA GLY A 24 5.73 19.24 11.80
C GLY A 24 6.28 17.81 12.04
N CYS A 25 7.49 17.72 12.61
CA CYS A 25 8.03 16.65 13.48
C CYS A 25 8.20 15.17 13.02
N ALA A 26 9.48 14.75 13.14
CA ALA A 26 9.98 13.45 13.61
C ALA A 26 9.66 12.16 12.83
N ALA A 27 10.60 11.77 11.95
CA ALA A 27 10.86 10.41 11.45
C ALA A 27 9.61 9.54 11.25
N SER A 28 8.95 9.66 10.10
CA SER A 28 7.75 8.86 9.83
C SER A 28 7.80 8.43 8.38
N GLY A 29 7.55 7.15 8.13
CA GLY A 29 7.35 6.62 6.79
C GLY A 29 6.14 7.26 6.09
N PRO A 30 5.77 6.76 4.91
CA PRO A 30 4.56 7.22 4.23
C PRO A 30 3.31 6.97 5.09
N SER A 31 2.29 7.82 4.96
CA SER A 31 0.99 7.65 5.60
C SER A 31 0.13 6.55 4.94
N GLU A 32 -0.90 6.07 5.65
CA GLU A 32 -1.84 5.06 5.12
C GLU A 32 -2.43 5.46 3.76
N GLN A 33 -2.76 6.74 3.58
CA GLN A 33 -3.29 7.25 2.32
C GLN A 33 -2.23 7.23 1.20
N GLU A 34 -0.98 7.54 1.51
CA GLU A 34 0.13 7.49 0.56
C GLU A 34 0.44 6.05 0.15
N ASN A 35 0.43 5.11 1.10
CA ASN A 35 0.62 3.68 0.85
C ASN A 35 -0.51 3.12 -0.03
N ALA A 36 -1.77 3.45 0.26
CA ALA A 36 -2.90 3.03 -0.57
C ALA A 36 -2.83 3.59 -2.00
N ALA A 37 -2.42 4.85 -2.16
CA ALA A 37 -2.23 5.45 -3.47
C ALA A 37 -1.08 4.78 -4.23
N ALA A 38 0.04 4.51 -3.56
CA ALA A 38 1.19 3.80 -4.13
C ALA A 38 0.81 2.37 -4.58
N ALA A 39 0.05 1.62 -3.77
CA ALA A 39 -0.45 0.30 -4.14
C ALA A 39 -1.37 0.34 -5.37
N CYS A 40 -2.25 1.34 -5.47
CA CYS A 40 -3.09 1.53 -6.65
C CYS A 40 -2.26 1.80 -7.91
N THR A 41 -1.24 2.66 -7.81
CA THR A 41 -0.32 2.95 -8.91
C THR A 41 0.47 1.70 -9.31
N ALA A 42 1.06 0.98 -8.36
CA ALA A 42 1.84 -0.22 -8.63
C ALA A 42 1.00 -1.32 -9.30
N LEU A 43 -0.26 -1.49 -8.90
CA LEU A 43 -1.20 -2.42 -9.54
C LEU A 43 -1.55 -1.99 -10.98
N ALA A 44 -1.74 -0.69 -11.23
CA ALA A 44 -1.98 -0.19 -12.58
C ALA A 44 -0.75 -0.38 -13.49
N ASP A 45 0.45 -0.14 -12.97
CA ASP A 45 1.70 -0.37 -13.70
C ASP A 45 1.93 -1.87 -13.96
N TYR A 46 1.58 -2.74 -13.00
CA TYR A 46 1.65 -4.18 -13.20
C TYR A 46 0.68 -4.66 -14.28
N ASP A 47 -0.57 -4.18 -14.30
CA ASP A 47 -1.55 -4.50 -15.34
C ASP A 47 -1.09 -4.04 -16.74
N ALA A 48 -0.55 -2.82 -16.84
CA ALA A 48 0.04 -2.30 -18.06
C ALA A 48 1.23 -3.16 -18.52
N THR A 49 2.08 -3.59 -17.57
CA THR A 49 3.22 -4.48 -17.84
C THR A 49 2.78 -5.84 -18.35
N LEU A 50 1.72 -6.43 -17.77
CA LEU A 50 1.16 -7.70 -18.23
C LEU A 50 0.59 -7.57 -19.66
N THR A 51 -0.07 -6.46 -19.96
CA THR A 51 -0.59 -6.16 -21.30
C THR A 51 0.55 -6.04 -22.33
N ALA A 52 1.62 -5.30 -22.00
CA ALA A 52 2.79 -5.16 -22.85
C ALA A 52 3.52 -6.50 -23.05
N ALA A 53 3.74 -7.24 -21.97
CA ALA A 53 4.38 -8.55 -22.00
C ALA A 53 3.60 -9.54 -22.90
N ALA A 54 2.26 -9.50 -22.90
CA ALA A 54 1.47 -10.34 -23.78
C ALA A 54 1.70 -10.02 -25.28
N ALA A 55 1.87 -8.74 -25.63
CA ALA A 55 2.22 -8.33 -26.98
C ALA A 55 3.66 -8.76 -27.33
N ASP A 56 4.62 -8.48 -26.46
CA ASP A 56 6.04 -8.78 -26.68
C ASP A 56 6.29 -10.30 -26.77
N LEU A 57 5.58 -11.11 -25.98
CA LEU A 57 5.65 -12.58 -26.06
C LEU A 57 5.22 -13.11 -27.44
N SER A 58 4.28 -12.43 -28.10
CA SER A 58 3.82 -12.82 -29.44
C SER A 58 4.84 -12.49 -30.53
N GLU A 59 5.76 -11.56 -30.26
CA GLU A 59 6.80 -11.10 -31.18
C GLU A 59 8.19 -11.69 -30.87
N ALA A 60 8.38 -12.25 -29.67
CA ALA A 60 9.65 -12.83 -29.25
C ALA A 60 10.12 -13.97 -30.17
N THR A 61 11.37 -13.89 -30.63
CA THR A 61 11.99 -14.85 -31.54
C THR A 61 13.13 -15.65 -30.89
N THR A 62 13.57 -15.23 -29.71
CA THR A 62 14.68 -15.83 -28.98
C THR A 62 14.33 -16.11 -27.52
N VAL A 63 15.07 -17.05 -26.91
CA VAL A 63 14.98 -17.32 -25.47
C VAL A 63 15.48 -16.14 -24.64
N GLY A 64 16.35 -15.29 -25.18
CA GLY A 64 16.80 -14.07 -24.51
C GLY A 64 15.65 -13.10 -24.29
N GLU A 65 14.91 -12.78 -25.36
CA GLU A 65 13.73 -11.90 -25.29
C GLU A 65 12.66 -12.45 -24.32
N LEU A 66 12.43 -13.77 -24.30
CA LEU A 66 11.53 -14.38 -23.32
C LEU A 66 11.98 -14.19 -21.87
N ARG A 67 13.30 -14.20 -21.60
CA ARG A 67 13.84 -13.96 -20.26
C ARG A 67 13.68 -12.50 -19.86
N ASP A 68 13.93 -11.57 -20.77
CA ASP A 68 13.80 -10.14 -20.54
C ASP A 68 12.34 -9.76 -20.23
N ILE A 69 11.37 -10.32 -20.99
CA ILE A 69 9.94 -10.14 -20.73
C ILE A 69 9.57 -10.67 -19.34
N ARG A 70 10.02 -11.89 -19.00
CA ARG A 70 9.79 -12.49 -17.68
C ARG A 70 10.36 -11.64 -16.56
N GLU A 71 11.58 -11.13 -16.71
CA GLU A 71 12.24 -10.29 -15.70
C GLU A 71 11.51 -8.97 -15.50
N THR A 72 10.99 -8.37 -16.57
CA THR A 72 10.15 -7.16 -16.50
C THR A 72 8.85 -7.43 -15.73
N VAL A 73 8.15 -8.52 -16.04
CA VAL A 73 6.92 -8.92 -15.32
C VAL A 73 7.22 -9.20 -13.85
N ALA A 74 8.33 -9.89 -13.55
CA ALA A 74 8.72 -10.21 -12.18
C ALA A 74 9.00 -8.96 -11.35
N ALA A 75 9.70 -7.97 -11.91
CA ALA A 75 9.96 -6.71 -11.24
C ALA A 75 8.69 -5.90 -10.96
N ALA A 76 7.75 -5.85 -11.92
CA ALA A 76 6.48 -5.16 -11.73
C ALA A 76 5.59 -5.87 -10.69
N HIS A 77 5.61 -7.21 -10.67
CA HIS A 77 4.94 -8.00 -9.63
C HIS A 77 5.53 -7.70 -8.24
N GLU A 78 6.85 -7.72 -8.09
CA GLU A 78 7.53 -7.44 -6.81
C GLU A 78 7.17 -6.04 -6.28
N ALA A 79 7.15 -5.02 -7.15
CA ALA A 79 6.73 -3.68 -6.77
C ALA A 79 5.26 -3.61 -6.33
N ALA A 80 4.36 -4.34 -7.00
CA ALA A 80 2.96 -4.42 -6.60
C ALA A 80 2.78 -5.17 -5.28
N ASP A 81 3.52 -6.26 -5.06
CA ASP A 81 3.51 -7.06 -3.84
C ASP A 81 4.01 -6.25 -2.63
N GLU A 82 5.14 -5.53 -2.79
CA GLU A 82 5.68 -4.64 -1.75
C GLU A 82 4.68 -3.54 -1.37
N ALA A 83 4.07 -2.89 -2.35
CA ALA A 83 3.10 -1.82 -2.11
C ALA A 83 1.81 -2.35 -1.44
N LEU A 84 1.36 -3.55 -1.80
CA LEU A 84 0.25 -4.23 -1.12
C LEU A 84 0.61 -4.64 0.31
N GLY A 85 1.86 -5.06 0.53
CA GLY A 85 2.41 -5.35 1.85
C GLY A 85 2.34 -4.14 2.78
N ALA A 86 2.74 -2.97 2.31
CA ALA A 86 2.64 -1.73 3.08
C ALA A 86 1.20 -1.41 3.51
N VAL A 87 0.21 -1.60 2.62
CA VAL A 87 -1.21 -1.44 2.96
C VAL A 87 -1.68 -2.46 4.00
N ALA A 88 -1.15 -3.68 3.97
CA ALA A 88 -1.46 -4.70 4.98
C ALA A 88 -0.85 -4.34 6.34
N ASP A 89 0.39 -3.84 6.35
CA ASP A 89 1.07 -3.37 7.56
C ASP A 89 0.32 -2.20 8.20
N ASP A 90 -0.10 -1.20 7.41
CA ASP A 90 -0.93 -0.08 7.88
C ASP A 90 -2.18 -0.55 8.63
N ARG A 91 -2.89 -1.55 8.07
CA ARG A 91 -4.12 -2.10 8.69
C ARG A 91 -3.81 -2.83 9.99
N ALA A 92 -2.69 -3.55 10.04
CA ALA A 92 -2.25 -4.25 11.24
C ALA A 92 -1.86 -3.25 12.35
N GLU A 93 -1.12 -2.21 12.00
CA GLU A 93 -0.72 -1.13 12.90
C GLU A 93 -1.94 -0.36 13.42
N ALA A 94 -2.91 -0.03 12.57
CA ALA A 94 -4.15 0.62 12.96
C ALA A 94 -4.96 -0.21 13.99
N LEU A 95 -5.07 -1.53 13.76
CA LEU A 95 -5.71 -2.45 14.71
C LEU A 95 -4.95 -2.52 16.04
N GLN A 96 -3.62 -2.61 16.00
CA GLN A 96 -2.79 -2.63 17.21
C GLN A 96 -2.91 -1.31 17.98
N GLY A 97 -2.92 -0.17 17.31
CA GLY A 97 -3.11 1.16 17.91
C GLY A 97 -4.48 1.30 18.57
N ALA A 98 -5.54 0.84 17.91
CA ALA A 98 -6.89 0.83 18.47
C ALA A 98 -6.97 -0.08 19.72
N TRP A 99 -6.31 -1.24 19.70
CA TRP A 99 -6.23 -2.12 20.87
C TRP A 99 -5.46 -1.49 22.03
N SER A 100 -4.30 -0.86 21.76
CA SER A 100 -3.51 -0.17 22.80
C SER A 100 -4.35 0.92 23.46
N THR A 101 -5.03 1.74 22.65
CA THR A 101 -5.90 2.81 23.14
C THR A 101 -7.02 2.26 24.02
N PHE A 102 -7.75 1.24 23.54
CA PHE A 102 -8.81 0.60 24.32
C PHE A 102 -8.28 0.00 25.64
N SER A 103 -7.10 -0.65 25.61
CA SER A 103 -6.50 -1.27 26.78
C SER A 103 -5.99 -0.25 27.82
N GLU A 104 -5.42 0.86 27.37
CA GLU A 104 -4.99 1.97 28.22
C GLU A 104 -6.19 2.65 28.89
N GLN A 105 -7.27 2.86 28.13
CA GLN A 105 -8.52 3.43 28.64
C GLN A 105 -9.17 2.51 29.67
N LEU A 106 -9.15 1.19 29.44
CA LEU A 106 -9.62 0.22 30.42
C LEU A 106 -8.78 0.24 31.72
N GLN A 107 -7.46 0.41 31.62
CA GLN A 107 -6.56 0.45 32.77
C GLN A 107 -6.59 1.79 33.52
N SER A 108 -7.03 2.87 32.87
CA SER A 108 -7.11 4.22 33.46
C SER A 108 -8.47 4.54 34.08
N VAL A 109 -9.43 3.61 34.03
CA VAL A 109 -10.68 3.74 34.80
C VAL A 109 -10.35 3.76 36.29
N ASP A 110 -10.56 4.92 36.92
CA ASP A 110 -10.44 5.05 38.38
C ASP A 110 -11.42 4.11 39.10
N ASP A 111 -10.96 3.46 40.17
CA ASP A 111 -11.79 2.57 41.00
C ASP A 111 -13.01 3.30 41.61
N ASP A 112 -12.91 4.61 41.76
CA ASP A 112 -13.94 5.51 42.29
C ASP A 112 -14.83 6.14 41.19
N ALA A 113 -14.56 5.87 39.91
CA ALA A 113 -15.34 6.40 38.79
C ALA A 113 -16.76 5.83 38.78
N SER A 114 -17.72 6.64 38.33
CA SER A 114 -19.07 6.13 38.14
C SER A 114 -19.07 5.13 36.98
N LEU A 115 -19.75 3.99 37.19
CA LEU A 115 -19.95 2.95 36.16
C LEU A 115 -20.55 3.49 34.86
N ALA A 116 -21.27 4.61 34.91
CA ALA A 116 -21.85 5.23 33.73
C ALA A 116 -20.79 5.97 32.89
N ASP A 117 -19.92 6.76 33.53
CA ASP A 117 -18.89 7.54 32.84
C ASP A 117 -17.78 6.64 32.28
N ALA A 118 -17.36 5.62 33.05
CA ALA A 118 -16.39 4.64 32.59
C ALA A 118 -16.91 3.83 31.39
N ARG A 119 -18.20 3.45 31.42
CA ARG A 119 -18.83 2.71 30.31
C ARG A 119 -18.90 3.55 29.04
N ASP A 120 -19.32 4.80 29.14
CA ASP A 120 -19.56 5.62 27.95
C ASP A 120 -18.24 5.91 27.20
N SER A 121 -17.12 6.10 27.92
CA SER A 121 -15.77 6.18 27.31
C SER A 121 -15.37 4.87 26.62
N LEU A 122 -15.52 3.73 27.31
CA LEU A 122 -15.11 2.43 26.78
C LEU A 122 -15.96 1.97 25.58
N VAL A 123 -17.20 2.43 25.47
CA VAL A 123 -18.07 2.11 24.33
C VAL A 123 -17.56 2.76 23.05
N GLU A 124 -17.09 4.00 23.09
CA GLU A 124 -16.51 4.67 21.92
C GLU A 124 -15.20 4.00 21.50
N ASP A 125 -14.32 3.71 22.44
CA ASP A 125 -13.05 3.03 22.16
C ASP A 125 -13.26 1.60 21.62
N ALA A 126 -14.26 0.88 22.13
CA ALA A 126 -14.64 -0.43 21.61
C ALA A 126 -15.20 -0.37 20.17
N ARG A 127 -15.93 0.70 19.82
CA ARG A 127 -16.39 0.94 18.44
C ARG A 127 -15.23 1.21 17.50
N ALA A 128 -14.25 2.01 17.93
CA ALA A 128 -13.04 2.28 17.16
C ALA A 128 -12.25 0.99 16.90
N LEU A 129 -12.06 0.15 17.93
CA LEU A 129 -11.43 -1.17 17.79
C LEU A 129 -12.20 -2.09 16.84
N ALA A 130 -13.53 -2.11 16.91
CA ALA A 130 -14.36 -2.90 16.00
C ALA A 130 -14.19 -2.44 14.54
N GLY A 131 -14.16 -1.13 14.28
CA GLY A 131 -13.93 -0.59 12.94
C GLY A 131 -12.53 -0.89 12.40
N ALA A 132 -11.50 -0.82 13.24
CA ALA A 132 -10.13 -1.20 12.86
C ALA A 132 -10.03 -2.69 12.52
N ARG A 133 -10.72 -3.55 13.30
CA ARG A 133 -10.84 -4.98 13.01
C ARG A 133 -11.52 -5.23 11.66
N GLU A 134 -12.67 -4.61 11.39
CA GLU A 134 -13.39 -4.78 10.11
C GLU A 134 -12.51 -4.36 8.92
N THR A 135 -11.73 -3.29 9.08
CA THR A 135 -10.78 -2.83 8.07
C THR A 135 -9.64 -3.84 7.84
N ALA A 136 -9.10 -4.41 8.91
CA ALA A 136 -8.06 -5.44 8.84
C ALA A 136 -8.57 -6.76 8.25
N GLU A 137 -9.83 -7.12 8.51
CA GLU A 137 -10.48 -8.31 7.94
C GLU A 137 -10.88 -8.12 6.46
N SER A 138 -10.94 -6.88 5.97
CA SER A 138 -11.36 -6.59 4.59
C SER A 138 -10.44 -7.23 3.55
N GLY A 139 -10.99 -8.16 2.78
CA GLY A 139 -10.27 -8.95 1.78
C GLY A 139 -9.71 -10.28 2.31
N LEU A 140 -9.78 -10.52 3.62
CA LEU A 140 -9.54 -11.84 4.19
C LEU A 140 -10.86 -12.63 4.15
N ASN A 141 -10.82 -13.86 3.64
CA ASN A 141 -12.00 -14.74 3.65
C ASN A 141 -12.18 -15.40 5.04
N CYS A 142 -12.19 -14.58 6.07
CA CYS A 142 -12.40 -14.98 7.46
C CYS A 142 -13.90 -15.16 7.69
N GLY A 143 -14.39 -16.39 7.47
CA GLY A 143 -15.77 -16.82 7.69
C GLY A 143 -15.84 -18.25 8.18
#